data_AF-A0A2R4LXS3-F1
#
_entry.id   AF-A0A2R4LXS3-F1
#
_cell.length_a   1.000
_cell.length_b   1.000
_cell.length_c   1.000
_cell.angle_alpha   90.00
_cell.angle_beta   90.00
_cell.angle_gamma   90.00
#
_symmetry.space_group_name_H-M   'P 1'
#
loop_
_entity.id
_entity.type
_entity.pdbx_description
1 polymer ?
#
loop_
_entity_poly.entity_id
_entity_poly.type
_entity_poly.pdbx_seq_one_letter_code
_entity_poly.pdbx_strand_id
1 'polypeptide(L)' 'MATDDFPFASTHDLLRRTYDAFGAERMFWGTDYTRMHLSWRDCAEMFLRDLDWLKGAEQDAVMGGAIRDWIGWT' A
#
# COMPACT_ATOMS: atom_id res chain seq x y z
N MET A 1 -4.13 8.95 -8.72
CA MET A 1 -4.73 7.71 -9.25
C MET A 1 -3.78 7.13 -10.27
N ALA A 2 -3.77 5.80 -10.44
CA ALA A 2 -3.00 5.17 -11.50
C ALA A 2 -3.48 5.67 -12.87
N THR A 3 -2.55 5.88 -13.79
CA THR A 3 -2.83 6.29 -15.18
C THR A 3 -2.31 5.27 -16.20
N ASP A 4 -1.84 4.13 -15.71
CA ASP A 4 -1.20 3.04 -16.45
C ASP A 4 -1.75 1.70 -15.97
N ASP A 5 -1.46 0.65 -16.73
CA ASP A 5 -1.85 -0.72 -16.39
C ASP A 5 -1.02 -1.29 -15.23
N PHE A 6 -1.48 -2.40 -14.67
CA PHE A 6 -0.74 -3.14 -13.63
C PHE A 6 0.72 -3.39 -14.08
N PRO A 7 1.75 -3.12 -13.23
CA PRO A 7 1.69 -2.92 -11.78
C PRO A 7 1.54 -1.45 -11.34
N PHE A 8 0.92 -0.58 -12.14
CA PHE A 8 0.58 0.80 -11.77
C PHE A 8 1.80 1.65 -11.41
N ALA A 9 2.86 1.59 -12.22
CA ALA A 9 4.14 2.26 -11.99
C ALA A 9 3.99 3.77 -11.79
N SER A 10 2.96 4.38 -12.40
CA SER A 10 2.60 5.81 -12.19
C SER A 10 2.34 6.18 -10.72
N THR A 11 2.03 5.20 -9.87
CA THR A 11 1.75 5.42 -8.44
C THR A 11 2.97 5.24 -7.54
N HIS A 12 4.02 4.54 -8.01
CA HIS A 12 5.11 4.07 -7.15
C HIS A 12 5.91 5.23 -6.52
N ASP A 13 6.17 6.31 -7.25
CA ASP A 13 6.86 7.49 -6.72
C ASP A 13 6.06 8.16 -5.59
N LEU A 14 4.74 8.30 -5.78
CA LEU A 14 3.86 8.88 -4.76
C LEU A 14 3.85 8.01 -3.50
N LEU A 15 3.79 6.69 -3.65
CA LEU A 15 3.85 5.74 -2.53
C LEU A 15 5.19 5.87 -1.79
N ARG A 16 6.32 5.96 -2.53
CA ARG A 16 7.64 6.13 -1.93
C ARG A 16 7.75 7.43 -1.14
N ARG A 17 7.28 8.55 -1.70
CA ARG A 17 7.29 9.85 -1.02
C ARG A 17 6.40 9.88 0.22
N THR A 18 5.27 9.17 0.18
CA THR A 18 4.39 9.00 1.34
C THR A 18 5.11 8.21 2.43
N TYR A 19 5.76 7.11 2.04
CA TYR A 19 6.56 6.31 2.95
C TYR A 19 7.69 7.11 3.60
N ASP A 20 8.50 7.81 2.81
CA ASP A 20 9.64 8.61 3.30
C ASP A 20 9.20 9.73 4.27
N ALA A 21 7.99 10.28 4.08
CA ALA A 21 7.46 11.34 4.93
C ALA A 21 6.86 10.82 6.26
N PHE A 22 6.16 9.69 6.23
CA PHE A 22 5.36 9.22 7.37
C PHE A 22 5.94 8.01 8.09
N GLY A 23 6.66 7.15 7.37
CA GLY A 23 7.13 5.84 7.81
C GLY A 23 6.03 4.77 7.80
N ALA A 24 6.45 3.49 7.89
CA ALA A 24 5.55 2.33 7.86
C ALA A 24 4.43 2.39 8.93
N GLU A 25 4.76 2.86 10.13
CA GLU A 25 3.84 2.95 11.27
C GLU A 25 2.70 3.98 11.08
N ARG A 26 2.79 4.84 10.05
CA ARG A 26 1.80 5.88 9.76
C ARG A 26 1.37 5.90 8.29
N MET A 27 1.55 4.78 7.59
CA MET A 27 1.08 4.56 6.23
C MET A 27 0.24 3.29 6.22
N PHE A 28 -1.01 3.37 5.76
CA PHE A 28 -1.96 2.26 5.80
C PHE A 28 -2.44 1.92 4.38
N TRP A 29 -2.43 0.63 4.04
CA TRP A 29 -2.97 0.16 2.77
C TRP A 29 -4.50 0.14 2.76
N GLY A 30 -5.11 0.56 1.64
CA GLY A 30 -6.54 0.51 1.41
C GLY A 30 -6.88 0.83 -0.05
N THR A 31 -7.94 0.22 -0.58
CA THR A 31 -8.22 0.20 -2.03
C THR A 31 -9.45 0.97 -2.46
N ASP A 32 -10.31 1.40 -1.52
CA ASP A 32 -11.63 1.97 -1.85
C ASP A 32 -12.36 1.12 -2.91
N TYR A 33 -12.37 -0.22 -2.69
CA TYR A 33 -12.58 -1.23 -3.73
C TYR A 33 -13.88 -1.09 -4.53
N THR A 34 -14.93 -0.58 -3.90
CA THR A 34 -16.23 -0.36 -4.57
C THR A 34 -16.17 0.66 -5.70
N ARG A 35 -15.07 1.43 -5.79
CA ARG A 35 -14.79 2.42 -6.82
C ARG A 35 -13.71 1.98 -7.81
N MET A 36 -13.18 0.76 -7.68
CA MET A 36 -12.13 0.24 -8.55
C MET A 36 -12.72 -0.51 -9.75
N HIS A 37 -12.01 -0.42 -10.88
CA HIS A 37 -12.30 -1.19 -12.11
C HIS A 37 -11.33 -2.38 -12.29
N LEU A 38 -10.59 -2.71 -11.24
CA LEU A 38 -9.48 -3.66 -11.22
C LEU A 38 -9.83 -4.83 -10.29
N SER A 39 -9.10 -5.94 -10.38
CA SER A 39 -9.29 -7.03 -9.43
C SER A 39 -8.76 -6.66 -8.04
N TRP A 40 -9.37 -7.23 -6.99
CA TRP A 40 -8.84 -7.10 -5.62
C TRP A 40 -7.39 -7.58 -5.53
N ARG A 41 -7.07 -8.64 -6.27
CA ARG A 41 -5.73 -9.22 -6.36
C ARG A 41 -4.73 -8.18 -6.85
N ASP A 42 -5.00 -7.50 -7.97
CA ASP A 42 -4.07 -6.52 -8.54
C ASP A 42 -3.82 -5.35 -7.57
N CYS A 43 -4.87 -4.92 -6.86
CA CYS A 43 -4.77 -3.85 -5.87
C CYS A 43 -3.84 -4.22 -4.69
N ALA A 44 -3.84 -5.50 -4.29
CA ALA A 44 -3.00 -6.00 -3.20
C ALA A 44 -1.60 -6.40 -3.68
N GLU A 45 -1.50 -7.10 -4.81
CA GLU A 45 -0.24 -7.67 -5.31
C GLU A 45 0.81 -6.60 -5.62
N MET A 46 0.40 -5.43 -6.11
CA MET A 46 1.31 -4.32 -6.36
C MET A 46 2.10 -3.92 -5.11
N PHE A 47 1.45 -3.85 -3.94
CA PHE A 47 2.13 -3.55 -2.67
C PHE A 47 2.95 -4.74 -2.14
N LEU A 48 2.49 -5.96 -2.43
CA LEU A 48 3.13 -7.19 -1.94
C LEU A 48 4.38 -7.58 -2.75
N ARG A 49 4.45 -7.20 -4.03
CA ARG A 49 5.44 -7.76 -4.98
C ARG A 49 6.21 -6.72 -5.76
N ASP A 50 5.62 -5.56 -6.07
CA ASP A 50 6.18 -4.62 -7.05
C ASP A 50 6.86 -3.39 -6.41
N LEU A 51 6.68 -3.16 -5.10
CA LEU A 51 7.37 -2.09 -4.37
C LEU A 51 8.70 -2.60 -3.78
N ASP A 52 9.79 -2.39 -4.50
CA ASP A 52 11.12 -2.92 -4.12
C ASP A 52 11.64 -2.47 -2.75
N TRP A 53 11.14 -1.33 -2.26
CA TRP A 53 11.51 -0.71 -1.00
C TRP A 53 10.59 -1.08 0.18
N LEU A 54 9.43 -1.70 -0.06
CA LEU A 54 8.48 -2.07 0.99
C LEU A 54 8.51 -3.58 1.20
N LYS A 55 9.29 -4.06 2.16
CA LYS A 55 9.53 -5.51 2.37
C LYS A 55 9.58 -5.86 3.86
N GLY A 56 9.37 -7.13 4.18
CA GLY A 56 9.48 -7.65 5.55
C GLY A 56 8.53 -6.94 6.52
N ALA A 57 9.03 -6.62 7.73
CA ALA A 57 8.22 -6.04 8.79
C ALA A 57 7.56 -4.70 8.41
N GLU A 58 8.21 -3.89 7.56
CA GLU A 58 7.64 -2.62 7.09
C GLU A 58 6.44 -2.85 6.16
N GLN A 59 6.50 -3.89 5.31
CA GLN A 59 5.37 -4.30 4.48
C GLN A 59 4.23 -4.84 5.35
N ASP A 60 4.53 -5.68 6.33
CA ASP A 60 3.52 -6.21 7.26
C ASP A 60 2.82 -5.09 8.05
N ALA A 61 3.57 -4.07 8.46
CA ALA A 61 3.04 -2.88 9.10
C ALA A 61 2.07 -2.13 8.16
N VAL A 62 2.51 -1.77 6.94
CA VAL A 62 1.68 -1.02 5.99
C VAL A 62 0.43 -1.80 5.56
N MET A 63 0.56 -3.12 5.38
CA MET A 63 -0.53 -3.99 4.89
C MET A 63 -1.57 -4.36 5.96
N GLY A 64 -1.38 -3.95 7.23
CA GLY A 64 -2.42 -4.13 8.24
C GLY A 64 -1.96 -3.95 9.69
N GLY A 65 -0.67 -4.15 9.99
CA GLY A 65 -0.16 -4.04 11.36
C GLY A 65 -0.32 -2.63 11.94
N ALA A 66 0.07 -1.62 11.17
CA ALA A 66 0.07 -0.23 11.62
C ALA A 66 -1.35 0.30 11.85
N ILE A 67 -2.32 -0.03 10.99
CA ILE A 67 -3.72 0.39 11.21
C ILE A 67 -4.35 -0.34 12.41
N ARG A 68 -4.05 -1.63 12.61
CA ARG A 68 -4.51 -2.40 13.77
C ARG A 68 -4.05 -1.72 15.06
N ASP A 69 -2.77 -1.36 15.13
CA ASP A 69 -2.18 -0.74 16.30
C ASP A 69 -2.70 0.70 16.49
N TRP A 70 -2.87 1.46 15.40
CA TRP A 70 -3.40 2.83 15.42
C TRP A 70 -4.81 2.93 16.00
N ILE A 71 -5.68 1.96 15.69
CA ILE A 71 -7.06 1.96 16.19
C ILE A 71 -7.25 1.15 17.48
N GLY A 72 -6.19 0.53 18.01
CA GLY A 72 -6.25 -0.29 19.22
C GLY A 72 -7.01 -1.61 19.05
N TRP A 73 -6.93 -2.24 17.87
CA TRP A 73 -7.58 -3.51 17.60
C TRP A 73 -6.74 -4.67 18.18
N THR A 74 -7.06 -5.08 19.41
CA THR A 74 -6.47 -6.25 20.11
C THR A 74 -7.33 -7.49 19.98
#